data_AF-A0A349H3A6-F1
#
_entry.id   AF-A0A349H3A6-F1
#
_cell.length_a   1.000
_cell.length_b   1.000
_cell.length_c   1.000
_cell.angle_alpha   90.00
_cell.angle_beta   90.00
_cell.angle_gamma   90.00
#
_symmetry.space_group_name_H-M   'P 1'
#
loop_
_entity.id
_entity.type
_entity.pdbx_description
1 polymer ?
#
loop_
_entity_poly.entity_id
_entity_poly.type
_entity_poly.pdbx_seq_one_letter_code
_entity_poly.pdbx_strand_id
1 'polypeptide(L)'
;MDNSSIWVELNNFVTAGLCRGEDCETAIRRFCETRLSAVEPESMIAFLTLADDVIRELLYVREFAARKLFFRRLRVPPLIFPFWDRLTMSPTVRRVFRNMVENHVLCLNEAQTALRKLDTMRRLARAAGIPDQGLDFQYDTFTILALLRTYLFADPSDEPALIEELQARREAYRQAWKPRYAVKFTFAPPRRHLVRFAWIRRLLLREQRGYRLLDSIITLRLLSLVYPLLGRWRQRLVPKFARKQAMGIDALFK
;
A
#
# COMPACT_ATOMS: atom_id res chain seq x y z
N MET A 1 -23.33 10.93 21.47
CA MET A 1 -22.53 9.90 20.75
C MET A 1 -21.45 10.67 20.02
N ASP A 2 -20.58 11.37 20.77
CA ASP A 2 -19.88 12.56 20.22
C ASP A 2 -18.44 12.24 19.77
N ASN A 3 -18.17 10.98 19.43
CA ASN A 3 -16.81 10.52 19.13
C ASN A 3 -16.72 9.38 18.10
N SER A 4 -17.83 8.98 17.47
CA SER A 4 -17.82 8.00 16.37
C SER A 4 -17.61 8.70 15.04
N SER A 5 -16.68 8.18 14.24
CA SER A 5 -16.52 8.59 12.84
C SER A 5 -17.75 8.13 12.05
N ILE A 6 -18.35 9.02 11.26
CA ILE A 6 -19.49 8.72 10.38
C ILE A 6 -19.23 7.49 9.49
N TRP A 7 -17.98 7.30 9.08
CA TRP A 7 -17.56 6.15 8.27
C TRP A 7 -17.65 4.82 9.01
N VAL A 8 -17.42 4.84 10.33
CA VAL A 8 -17.58 3.66 11.19
C VAL A 8 -19.06 3.33 11.37
N GLU A 9 -19.90 4.37 11.55
CA GLU A 9 -21.35 4.20 11.64
C GLU A 9 -21.94 3.64 10.35
N LEU A 10 -21.57 4.20 9.19
CA LEU A 10 -21.96 3.71 7.87
C LEU A 10 -21.57 2.24 7.70
N ASN A 11 -20.31 1.89 7.97
CA ASN A 11 -19.83 0.51 7.83
C ASN A 11 -20.62 -0.46 8.73
N ASN A 12 -20.87 -0.09 9.98
CA ASN A 12 -21.65 -0.93 10.90
C ASN A 12 -23.10 -1.08 10.44
N PHE A 13 -23.72 0.02 9.99
CA PHE A 13 -25.10 0.03 9.53
C PHE A 13 -25.29 -0.82 8.28
N VAL A 14 -24.43 -0.63 7.27
CA VAL A 14 -24.47 -1.39 6.02
C VAL A 14 -24.18 -2.86 6.30
N THR A 15 -23.16 -3.18 7.11
CA THR A 15 -22.84 -4.57 7.48
C THR A 15 -24.04 -5.27 8.14
N ALA A 16 -24.73 -4.59 9.07
CA ALA A 16 -25.92 -5.13 9.71
C ALA A 16 -27.08 -5.36 8.72
N GLY A 17 -27.22 -4.50 7.71
CA GLY A 17 -28.17 -4.69 6.59
C GLY A 17 -27.84 -5.93 5.76
N LEU A 18 -26.58 -6.04 5.33
CA LEU A 18 -26.09 -7.20 4.56
C LEU A 18 -26.31 -8.52 5.30
N CYS A 19 -26.06 -8.56 6.62
CA CYS A 19 -26.32 -9.75 7.45
C CYS A 19 -27.81 -10.15 7.51
N ARG A 20 -28.72 -9.23 7.21
CA ARG A 20 -30.17 -9.49 7.11
C ARG A 20 -30.63 -9.79 5.68
N GLY A 21 -29.71 -9.90 4.73
CA GLY A 21 -30.00 -10.19 3.32
C GLY A 21 -30.34 -8.96 2.47
N GLU A 22 -30.11 -7.75 2.98
CA GLU A 22 -30.26 -6.52 2.20
C GLU A 22 -29.11 -6.36 1.19
N ASP A 23 -29.37 -5.72 0.06
CA ASP A 23 -28.32 -5.29 -0.88
C ASP A 23 -27.51 -4.10 -0.31
N CYS A 24 -26.26 -3.98 -0.74
CA CYS A 24 -25.34 -2.95 -0.27
C CYS A 24 -25.85 -1.53 -0.58
N GLU A 25 -26.28 -1.28 -1.82
CA GLU A 25 -26.76 0.04 -2.22
C GLU A 25 -28.05 0.40 -1.48
N THR A 26 -28.95 -0.57 -1.31
CA THR A 26 -30.19 -0.40 -0.54
C THR A 26 -29.90 0.00 0.92
N ALA A 27 -28.93 -0.65 1.55
CA ALA A 27 -28.51 -0.30 2.90
C ALA A 27 -27.86 1.09 2.98
N ILE A 28 -27.10 1.50 1.95
CA ILE A 28 -26.52 2.86 1.84
C ILE A 28 -27.62 3.91 1.68
N ARG A 29 -28.62 3.67 0.81
CA ARG A 29 -29.77 4.57 0.62
C ARG A 29 -30.50 4.81 1.94
N ARG A 30 -30.83 3.73 2.65
CA ARG A 30 -31.46 3.82 3.98
C ARG A 30 -30.59 4.55 5.00
N PHE A 31 -29.26 4.37 4.98
CA PHE A 31 -28.37 5.11 5.86
C PHE A 31 -28.43 6.62 5.58
N CYS A 32 -28.38 7.02 4.31
CA CYS A 32 -28.46 8.42 3.91
C CYS A 32 -29.79 9.03 4.37
N GLU A 33 -30.92 8.37 4.10
CA GLU A 33 -32.24 8.83 4.53
C GLU A 33 -32.37 9.00 6.05
N THR A 34 -31.78 8.08 6.82
CA THR A 34 -31.94 8.06 8.29
C THR A 34 -30.91 8.89 9.05
N ARG A 35 -29.71 9.10 8.50
CA ARG A 35 -28.57 9.70 9.22
C ARG A 35 -27.93 10.88 8.51
N LEU A 36 -28.08 11.00 7.19
CA LEU A 36 -27.48 12.05 6.36
C LEU A 36 -28.50 12.59 5.35
N SER A 37 -29.64 13.08 5.84
CA SER A 37 -30.78 13.48 4.98
C SER A 37 -30.47 14.60 3.98
N ALA A 38 -29.39 15.35 4.19
CA ALA A 38 -28.89 16.37 3.27
C ALA A 38 -28.03 15.80 2.12
N VAL A 39 -27.62 14.53 2.20
CA VAL A 39 -26.80 13.85 1.20
C VAL A 39 -27.70 12.98 0.32
N GLU A 40 -27.65 13.25 -0.98
CA GLU A 40 -28.35 12.45 -1.97
C GLU A 40 -27.73 11.02 -2.06
N PRO A 41 -28.54 9.95 -1.97
CA PRO A 41 -28.01 8.60 -1.88
C PRO A 41 -27.12 8.14 -3.05
N GLU A 42 -27.46 8.51 -4.28
CA GLU A 42 -26.67 8.11 -5.47
C GLU A 42 -25.31 8.80 -5.47
N SER A 43 -25.23 10.04 -4.97
CA SER A 43 -23.98 10.76 -4.74
C SER A 43 -23.09 10.05 -3.71
N MET A 44 -23.68 9.49 -2.64
CA MET A 44 -22.94 8.67 -1.67
C MET A 44 -22.45 7.36 -2.30
N ILE A 45 -23.28 6.67 -3.08
CA ILE A 45 -22.90 5.44 -3.78
C ILE A 45 -21.75 5.71 -4.76
N ALA A 46 -21.85 6.78 -5.55
CA ALA A 46 -20.79 7.19 -6.47
C ALA A 46 -19.50 7.55 -5.72
N PHE A 47 -19.59 8.26 -4.59
CA PHE A 47 -18.45 8.56 -3.73
C PHE A 47 -17.77 7.29 -3.20
N LEU A 48 -18.54 6.34 -2.67
CA LEU A 48 -18.00 5.08 -2.13
C LEU A 48 -17.40 4.19 -3.21
N THR A 49 -17.98 4.20 -4.41
CA THR A 49 -17.43 3.49 -5.58
C THR A 49 -16.07 4.09 -5.98
N LEU A 50 -15.98 5.43 -6.07
CA LEU A 50 -14.71 6.11 -6.30
C LEU A 50 -13.69 5.82 -5.19
N ALA A 51 -14.14 5.75 -3.94
CA ALA A 51 -13.27 5.44 -2.81
C ALA A 51 -12.68 4.01 -2.91
N ASP A 52 -13.47 2.99 -3.27
CA ASP A 52 -12.96 1.62 -3.49
C ASP A 52 -11.87 1.60 -4.57
N ASP A 53 -12.15 2.24 -5.71
CA ASP A 53 -11.22 2.35 -6.83
C ASP A 53 -9.92 3.05 -6.42
N VAL A 54 -10.03 4.21 -5.77
CA VAL A 54 -8.88 5.00 -5.30
C VAL A 54 -8.01 4.19 -4.34
N ILE A 55 -8.61 3.50 -3.37
CA ILE A 55 -7.85 2.68 -2.44
C ILE A 55 -7.16 1.53 -3.18
N ARG A 56 -7.87 0.80 -4.04
CA ARG A 56 -7.33 -0.35 -4.77
C ARG A 56 -6.24 0.03 -5.76
N GLU A 57 -6.34 1.20 -6.39
CA GLU A 57 -5.42 1.62 -7.44
C GLU A 57 -4.26 2.48 -6.94
N LEU A 58 -4.37 3.22 -5.81
CA LEU A 58 -3.28 4.04 -5.27
C LEU A 58 -2.56 3.43 -4.07
N LEU A 59 -3.31 2.85 -3.13
CA LEU A 59 -2.70 2.25 -1.95
C LEU A 59 -1.98 0.95 -2.30
N TYR A 60 -2.59 0.15 -3.19
CA TYR A 60 -2.03 -1.10 -3.67
C TYR A 60 -1.41 -0.94 -5.06
N VAL A 61 -0.39 -1.74 -5.33
CA VAL A 61 0.05 -2.03 -6.69
C VAL A 61 -0.67 -3.31 -7.12
N ARG A 62 -1.71 -3.17 -7.94
CA ARG A 62 -2.70 -4.22 -8.21
C ARG A 62 -2.07 -5.55 -8.66
N GLU A 63 -1.17 -5.50 -9.63
CA GLU A 63 -0.50 -6.70 -10.15
C GLU A 63 0.27 -7.45 -9.05
N PHE A 64 0.95 -6.71 -8.17
CA PHE A 64 1.66 -7.29 -7.03
C PHE A 64 0.69 -7.84 -5.97
N ALA A 65 -0.33 -7.06 -5.61
CA ALA A 65 -1.29 -7.39 -4.56
C ALA A 65 -2.19 -8.59 -4.91
N ALA A 66 -2.47 -8.82 -6.19
CA ALA A 66 -3.24 -9.96 -6.68
C ALA A 66 -2.51 -11.30 -6.46
N ARG A 67 -1.18 -11.28 -6.32
CA ARG A 67 -0.38 -12.50 -6.19
C ARG A 67 -0.38 -13.00 -4.75
N LYS A 68 -0.67 -14.29 -4.58
CA LYS A 68 -0.57 -14.98 -3.28
C LYS A 68 0.87 -15.39 -3.00
N LEU A 69 1.71 -14.42 -2.66
CA LEU A 69 3.14 -14.65 -2.44
C LEU A 69 3.42 -15.10 -1.01
N PHE A 70 4.27 -16.11 -0.88
CA PHE A 70 4.74 -16.64 0.40
C PHE A 70 6.27 -16.63 0.44
N PHE A 71 6.83 -16.20 1.56
CA PHE A 71 8.19 -16.48 1.96
C PHE A 71 8.13 -17.53 3.07
N ARG A 72 8.67 -18.72 2.83
CA ARG A 72 8.41 -19.90 3.67
C ARG A 72 6.90 -20.13 3.82
N ARG A 73 6.37 -20.10 5.05
CA ARG A 73 4.94 -20.24 5.36
C ARG A 73 4.23 -18.90 5.55
N LEU A 74 4.98 -17.79 5.53
CA LEU A 74 4.45 -16.46 5.79
C LEU A 74 4.06 -15.77 4.49
N ARG A 75 2.82 -15.29 4.43
CA ARG A 75 2.33 -14.52 3.30
C ARG A 75 3.07 -13.19 3.25
N VAL A 76 3.61 -12.85 2.09
CA VAL A 76 4.15 -11.51 1.84
C VAL A 76 2.97 -10.53 1.82
N PRO A 77 3.00 -9.45 2.63
CA PRO A 77 1.93 -8.47 2.62
C PRO A 77 1.77 -7.83 1.22
N PRO A 78 0.54 -7.58 0.76
CA PRO A 78 0.30 -6.88 -0.50
C PRO A 78 0.74 -5.40 -0.45
N LEU A 79 0.84 -4.83 0.75
CA LEU A 79 1.36 -3.48 1.01
C LEU A 79 2.78 -3.58 1.59
N ILE A 80 3.78 -3.21 0.79
CA ILE A 80 5.20 -3.31 1.17
C ILE A 80 5.80 -1.98 1.64
N PHE A 81 5.27 -0.85 1.19
CA PHE A 81 5.85 0.49 1.44
C PHE A 81 4.96 1.49 2.18
N PRO A 82 3.62 1.42 2.15
CA PRO A 82 2.79 2.13 3.11
C PRO A 82 2.58 1.28 4.38
N PHE A 83 2.93 1.85 5.53
CA PHE A 83 2.68 1.31 6.87
C PHE A 83 1.77 2.27 7.64
N TRP A 84 1.20 1.81 8.75
CA TRP A 84 0.19 2.55 9.52
C TRP A 84 0.65 3.92 10.05
N ASP A 85 1.95 4.17 10.22
CA ASP A 85 2.51 5.48 10.65
C ASP A 85 3.59 6.02 9.71
N ARG A 86 3.89 5.36 8.58
CA ARG A 86 4.99 5.77 7.71
C ARG A 86 4.84 5.33 6.27
N LEU A 87 5.36 6.17 5.37
CA LEU A 87 5.60 5.81 3.98
C LEU A 87 7.11 5.61 3.80
N THR A 88 7.53 4.41 3.41
CA THR A 88 8.96 4.07 3.34
C THR A 88 9.37 3.58 1.97
N MET A 89 10.29 4.29 1.32
CA MET A 89 10.89 3.86 0.05
C MET A 89 12.36 3.51 0.27
N SER A 90 12.77 2.34 -0.25
CA SER A 90 14.17 1.89 -0.21
C SER A 90 14.57 1.23 -1.53
N PRO A 91 15.87 1.09 -1.83
CA PRO A 91 16.33 0.43 -3.05
C PRO A 91 15.87 -1.03 -3.14
N THR A 92 15.69 -1.71 -2.00
CA THR A 92 15.17 -3.07 -1.94
C THR A 92 13.72 -3.13 -2.40
N VAL A 93 12.87 -2.21 -1.92
CA VAL A 93 11.47 -2.11 -2.34
C VAL A 93 11.40 -1.83 -3.84
N ARG A 94 12.22 -0.91 -4.35
CA ARG A 94 12.31 -0.63 -5.79
C ARG A 94 12.67 -1.86 -6.62
N ARG A 95 13.66 -2.65 -6.17
CA ARG A 95 14.05 -3.88 -6.84
C ARG A 95 12.94 -4.93 -6.82
N VAL A 96 12.23 -5.08 -5.71
CA VAL A 96 11.09 -6.01 -5.60
C VAL A 96 10.04 -5.67 -6.65
N PHE A 97 9.56 -4.43 -6.70
CA PHE A 97 8.52 -4.04 -7.65
C PHE A 97 8.96 -4.18 -9.11
N ARG A 98 10.17 -3.72 -9.47
CA ARG A 98 10.72 -3.86 -10.85
C ARG A 98 10.81 -5.29 -11.37
N ASN A 99 10.88 -6.29 -10.49
CA ASN A 99 11.03 -7.70 -10.89
C ASN A 99 9.73 -8.49 -10.74
N MET A 100 8.71 -7.91 -10.10
CA MET A 100 7.48 -8.60 -9.73
C MET A 100 6.23 -8.01 -10.37
N VAL A 101 6.32 -6.79 -10.87
CA VAL A 101 5.35 -6.13 -11.74
C VAL A 101 5.91 -6.21 -13.15
N GLU A 102 5.12 -6.76 -14.07
CA GLU A 102 5.50 -6.98 -15.46
C GLU A 102 5.04 -5.81 -16.33
N ASN A 103 3.82 -5.30 -16.12
CA ASN A 103 3.28 -4.19 -16.90
C ASN A 103 3.43 -2.85 -16.16
N HIS A 104 4.61 -2.25 -16.27
CA HIS A 104 4.92 -0.96 -15.63
C HIS A 104 4.02 0.17 -16.16
N VAL A 105 3.72 0.20 -17.47
CA VAL A 105 2.91 1.26 -18.09
C VAL A 105 1.50 1.25 -17.53
N LEU A 106 0.87 0.08 -17.45
CA LEU A 106 -0.45 -0.08 -16.83
C LEU A 106 -0.42 0.39 -15.37
N CYS A 107 0.58 -0.04 -14.60
CA CYS A 107 0.72 0.30 -13.18
C CYS A 107 0.82 1.82 -12.94
N LEU A 108 1.51 2.54 -13.82
CA LEU A 108 1.62 4.00 -13.79
C LEU A 108 0.31 4.69 -14.21
N ASN A 109 -0.33 4.20 -15.28
CA ASN A 109 -1.61 4.73 -15.76
C ASN A 109 -2.74 4.55 -14.72
N GLU A 110 -2.77 3.41 -14.03
CA GLU A 110 -3.70 3.16 -12.90
C GLU A 110 -3.52 4.21 -11.81
N ALA A 111 -2.28 4.53 -11.41
CA ALA A 111 -2.01 5.53 -10.38
C ALA A 111 -2.50 6.93 -10.78
N GLN A 112 -2.20 7.35 -12.01
CA GLN A 112 -2.60 8.65 -12.51
C GLN A 112 -4.12 8.76 -12.67
N THR A 113 -4.77 7.69 -13.13
CA THR A 113 -6.22 7.62 -13.25
C THR A 113 -6.89 7.69 -11.89
N ALA A 114 -6.38 6.94 -10.92
CA ALA A 114 -6.88 6.96 -9.55
C ALA A 114 -6.69 8.32 -8.87
N LEU A 115 -5.61 9.07 -9.17
CA LEU A 115 -5.47 10.44 -8.65
C LEU A 115 -6.56 11.37 -9.19
N ARG A 116 -6.92 11.23 -10.47
CA ARG A 116 -8.05 11.97 -11.04
C ARG A 116 -9.38 11.53 -10.43
N LYS A 117 -9.57 10.23 -10.17
CA LYS A 117 -10.75 9.72 -9.43
C LYS A 117 -10.83 10.35 -8.03
N LEU A 118 -9.72 10.45 -7.31
CA LEU A 118 -9.67 11.08 -5.99
C LEU A 118 -9.99 12.59 -6.04
N ASP A 119 -9.52 13.29 -7.08
CA ASP A 119 -9.91 14.69 -7.30
C ASP A 119 -11.42 14.84 -7.57
N THR A 120 -11.99 13.99 -8.41
CA THR A 120 -13.45 13.93 -8.63
C THR A 120 -14.19 13.59 -7.34
N MET A 121 -13.70 12.64 -6.55
CA MET A 121 -14.26 12.24 -5.27
C MET A 121 -14.29 13.40 -4.27
N ARG A 122 -13.24 14.24 -4.23
CA ARG A 122 -13.19 15.47 -3.42
C ARG A 122 -14.24 16.49 -3.85
N ARG A 123 -14.37 16.75 -5.16
CA ARG A 123 -15.38 17.66 -5.69
C ARG A 123 -16.79 17.17 -5.41
N LEU A 124 -17.05 15.87 -5.63
CA LEU A 124 -18.33 15.24 -5.35
C LEU A 124 -18.70 15.37 -3.88
N ALA A 125 -17.76 15.08 -2.97
CA ALA A 125 -18.04 15.19 -1.54
C ALA A 125 -18.47 16.60 -1.15
N ARG A 126 -17.75 17.62 -1.61
CA ARG A 126 -18.06 19.03 -1.35
C ARG A 126 -19.39 19.46 -1.96
N ALA A 127 -19.68 19.04 -3.19
CA ALA A 127 -20.92 19.41 -3.88
C ALA A 127 -22.15 18.74 -3.27
N ALA A 128 -22.03 17.49 -2.82
CA ALA A 128 -23.13 16.70 -2.26
C ALA A 128 -23.25 16.79 -0.73
N GLY A 129 -22.42 17.61 -0.07
CA GLY A 129 -22.41 17.75 1.39
C GLY A 129 -21.95 16.50 2.14
N ILE A 130 -21.25 15.58 1.47
CA ILE A 130 -20.64 14.40 2.10
C ILE A 130 -19.48 14.89 2.97
N PRO A 131 -19.31 14.37 4.20
CA PRO A 131 -18.18 14.73 5.05
C PRO A 131 -16.83 14.57 4.33
N ASP A 132 -16.13 15.66 4.08
CA ASP A 132 -14.87 15.68 3.28
C ASP A 132 -13.61 15.77 4.16
N GLN A 133 -13.78 15.70 5.48
CA GLN A 133 -12.70 15.78 6.45
C GLN A 133 -11.64 14.70 6.18
N GLY A 134 -10.43 15.14 5.85
CA GLY A 134 -9.29 14.26 5.58
C GLY A 134 -9.10 13.87 4.11
N LEU A 135 -10.00 14.26 3.20
CA LEU A 135 -9.81 13.99 1.77
C LEU A 135 -8.63 14.77 1.16
N ASP A 136 -8.38 15.98 1.64
CA ASP A 136 -7.21 16.77 1.22
C ASP A 136 -5.90 16.13 1.69
N PHE A 137 -5.90 15.65 2.95
CA PHE A 137 -4.79 14.87 3.49
C PHE A 137 -4.56 13.58 2.70
N GLN A 138 -5.64 12.87 2.34
CA GLN A 138 -5.57 11.67 1.52
C GLN A 138 -4.99 11.99 0.15
N TYR A 139 -5.43 13.09 -0.49
CA TYR A 139 -4.92 13.54 -1.78
C TYR A 139 -3.43 13.82 -1.75
N ASP A 140 -2.94 14.57 -0.78
CA ASP A 140 -1.50 14.86 -0.67
C ASP A 140 -0.68 13.59 -0.40
N THR A 141 -1.19 12.72 0.47
CA THR A 141 -0.57 11.41 0.77
C THR A 141 -0.51 10.55 -0.49
N PHE A 142 -1.58 10.49 -1.26
CA PHE A 142 -1.70 9.61 -2.43
C PHE A 142 -0.95 10.17 -3.63
N THR A 143 -0.82 11.49 -3.73
CA THR A 143 0.08 12.16 -4.69
C THR A 143 1.53 11.70 -4.46
N ILE A 144 1.99 11.66 -3.21
CA ILE A 144 3.31 11.10 -2.88
C ILE A 144 3.41 9.62 -3.28
N LEU A 145 2.38 8.81 -3.01
CA LEU A 145 2.37 7.39 -3.39
C LEU A 145 2.43 7.18 -4.91
N ALA A 146 1.71 7.99 -5.68
CA ALA A 146 1.73 7.94 -7.14
C ALA A 146 3.11 8.32 -7.68
N LEU A 147 3.72 9.39 -7.16
CA LEU A 147 5.06 9.81 -7.56
C LEU A 147 6.13 8.77 -7.18
N LEU A 148 6.00 8.16 -6.01
CA LEU A 148 6.84 7.02 -5.62
C LEU A 148 6.72 5.87 -6.61
N ARG A 149 5.52 5.62 -7.13
CA ARG A 149 5.29 4.57 -8.14
C ARG A 149 5.97 4.90 -9.46
N THR A 150 5.93 6.16 -9.90
CA THR A 150 6.73 6.63 -11.05
C THR A 150 8.22 6.34 -10.81
N TYR A 151 8.74 6.72 -9.65
CA TYR A 151 10.13 6.45 -9.28
C TYR A 151 10.48 4.95 -9.24
N LEU A 152 9.55 4.07 -8.85
CA LEU A 152 9.81 2.62 -8.85
C LEU A 152 10.26 2.13 -10.23
N PHE A 153 9.64 2.63 -11.30
CA PHE A 153 9.83 2.14 -12.67
C PHE A 153 10.60 3.08 -13.59
N ALA A 154 10.91 4.31 -13.15
CA ALA A 154 11.61 5.33 -13.92
C ALA A 154 12.99 4.91 -14.46
N ASP A 155 13.36 5.40 -15.64
CA ASP A 155 14.70 5.17 -16.16
C ASP A 155 15.77 5.94 -15.35
N PRO A 156 17.02 5.45 -15.31
CA PRO A 156 18.08 6.09 -14.53
C PRO A 156 18.32 7.57 -14.86
N SER A 157 18.00 8.00 -16.09
CA SER A 157 18.09 9.40 -16.52
C SER A 157 17.10 10.32 -15.81
N ASP A 158 15.93 9.79 -15.44
CA ASP A 158 14.81 10.58 -14.93
C ASP A 158 14.80 10.60 -13.38
N GLU A 159 15.61 9.74 -12.75
CA GLU A 159 15.70 9.63 -11.30
C GLU A 159 16.01 10.94 -10.58
N PRO A 160 16.96 11.79 -11.02
CA PRO A 160 17.30 13.01 -10.30
C PRO A 160 16.10 13.96 -10.17
N ALA A 161 15.38 14.19 -11.26
CA ALA A 161 14.21 15.06 -11.27
C ALA A 161 13.07 14.51 -10.39
N LEU A 162 12.82 13.20 -10.44
CA LEU A 162 11.81 12.56 -9.60
C LEU A 162 12.16 12.58 -8.11
N ILE A 163 13.45 12.45 -7.78
CA ILE A 163 13.93 12.54 -6.39
C ILE A 163 13.74 13.96 -5.86
N GLU A 164 14.07 14.97 -6.66
CA GLU A 164 13.84 16.37 -6.31
C GLU A 164 12.35 16.64 -6.08
N GLU A 165 11.48 16.21 -6.99
CA GLU A 165 10.04 16.36 -6.84
C GLU A 165 9.52 15.63 -5.58
N LEU A 166 9.97 14.40 -5.32
CA LEU A 166 9.60 13.64 -4.12
C LEU A 166 10.02 14.36 -2.83
N GLN A 167 11.18 15.01 -2.83
CA GLN A 167 11.66 15.78 -1.68
C GLN A 167 10.83 17.04 -1.47
N ALA A 168 10.54 17.78 -2.54
CA ALA A 168 9.67 18.97 -2.49
C ALA A 168 8.26 18.62 -1.98
N ARG A 169 7.65 17.56 -2.52
CA ARG A 169 6.33 17.07 -2.09
C ARG A 169 6.31 16.62 -0.63
N ARG A 170 7.38 15.94 -0.18
CA ARG A 170 7.53 15.53 1.21
C ARG A 170 7.58 16.75 2.15
N GLU A 171 8.30 17.80 1.76
CA GLU A 171 8.41 19.00 2.60
C GLU A 171 7.09 19.77 2.64
N ALA A 172 6.43 19.96 1.49
CA ALA A 172 5.09 20.55 1.44
C ALA A 172 4.08 19.78 2.30
N TYR A 173 4.09 18.44 2.25
CA TYR A 173 3.26 17.59 3.09
C TYR A 173 3.52 17.80 4.59
N ARG A 174 4.79 17.93 4.99
CA ARG A 174 5.19 18.16 6.38
C ARG A 174 4.72 19.52 6.89
N GLN A 175 4.70 20.53 6.03
CA GLN A 175 4.24 21.87 6.36
C GLN A 175 2.71 21.93 6.47
N ALA A 176 2.00 21.30 5.53
CA ALA A 176 0.55 21.27 5.49
C ALA A 176 -0.07 20.44 6.63
N TRP A 177 0.59 19.35 7.02
CA TRP A 177 0.03 18.38 7.95
C TRP A 177 0.96 18.13 9.15
N LYS A 178 0.40 18.21 10.36
CA LYS A 178 1.05 17.56 11.52
C LYS A 178 1.25 16.08 11.15
N PRO A 179 2.47 15.53 11.22
CA PRO A 179 2.80 14.28 10.55
C PRO A 179 1.99 13.10 11.10
N ARG A 180 0.93 12.73 10.38
CA ARG A 180 0.18 11.48 10.61
C ARG A 180 0.96 10.28 10.07
N TYR A 181 1.57 10.44 8.90
CA TYR A 181 2.55 9.51 8.34
C TYR A 181 3.94 10.13 8.29
N ALA A 182 4.93 9.43 8.83
CA ALA A 182 6.34 9.75 8.64
C ALA A 182 6.80 9.31 7.24
N VAL A 183 7.14 10.27 6.38
CA VAL A 183 7.62 9.99 5.02
C VAL A 183 9.15 9.84 5.02
N LYS A 184 9.64 8.62 4.76
CA LYS A 184 11.07 8.28 4.80
C LYS A 184 11.52 7.67 3.48
N PHE A 185 12.38 8.38 2.77
CA PHE A 185 12.96 7.90 1.52
C PHE A 185 14.44 7.64 1.67
N THR A 186 14.90 6.54 1.08
CA THR A 186 16.31 6.22 0.93
C THR A 186 16.58 5.96 -0.53
N PHE A 187 17.21 6.92 -1.18
CA PHE A 187 17.63 6.86 -2.57
C PHE A 187 19.13 6.53 -2.58
N ALA A 188 19.47 5.25 -2.54
CA ALA A 188 20.86 4.83 -2.72
C ALA A 188 21.03 4.32 -4.16
N PRO A 189 22.15 4.62 -4.83
CA PRO A 189 22.42 4.05 -6.14
C PRO A 189 22.35 2.53 -6.02
N PRO A 190 21.68 1.82 -6.93
CA PRO A 190 21.70 0.37 -6.91
C PRO A 190 23.15 -0.06 -7.15
N ARG A 191 23.88 -0.41 -6.09
CA ARG A 191 25.16 -1.11 -6.24
C ARG A 191 24.90 -2.30 -7.15
N ARG A 192 25.66 -2.42 -8.24
CA ARG A 192 25.62 -3.54 -9.20
C ARG A 192 25.93 -4.83 -8.46
N HIS A 193 24.94 -5.42 -7.81
CA HIS A 193 25.10 -6.71 -7.15
C HIS A 193 24.58 -7.79 -8.09
N LEU A 194 25.51 -8.64 -8.52
CA LEU A 194 25.40 -9.75 -9.48
C LEU A 194 24.35 -10.83 -9.13
N VAL A 195 23.65 -10.70 -8.01
CA VAL A 195 22.66 -11.71 -7.61
C VAL A 195 21.41 -11.47 -8.42
N ARG A 196 21.17 -12.31 -9.44
CA ARG A 196 19.96 -12.23 -10.26
C ARG A 196 18.76 -12.39 -9.31
N PHE A 197 18.01 -11.32 -9.11
CA PHE A 197 16.80 -11.34 -8.27
C PHE A 197 15.83 -12.44 -8.71
N ALA A 198 15.87 -12.82 -9.99
CA ALA A 198 15.21 -14.00 -10.54
C ALA A 198 15.49 -15.31 -9.75
N TRP A 199 16.74 -15.55 -9.33
CA TRP A 199 17.09 -16.73 -8.50
C TRP A 199 16.50 -16.61 -7.10
N ILE A 200 16.59 -15.43 -6.48
CA ILE A 200 15.99 -15.17 -5.17
C ILE A 200 14.48 -15.35 -5.22
N ARG A 201 13.81 -14.82 -6.25
CA ARG A 201 12.38 -15.00 -6.48
C ARG A 201 12.04 -16.49 -6.61
N ARG A 202 12.75 -17.25 -7.44
CA ARG A 202 12.46 -18.68 -7.68
C ARG A 202 12.76 -19.58 -6.47
N LEU A 203 13.73 -19.22 -5.64
CA LEU A 203 14.15 -20.00 -4.47
C LEU A 203 13.39 -19.60 -3.19
N LEU A 204 13.09 -18.33 -2.99
CA LEU A 204 12.55 -17.82 -1.72
C LEU A 204 11.07 -17.43 -1.78
N LEU A 205 10.56 -17.00 -2.94
CA LEU A 205 9.17 -16.58 -3.11
C LEU A 205 8.34 -17.69 -3.78
N ARG A 206 7.15 -17.92 -3.25
CA ARG A 206 6.27 -19.03 -3.63
C ARG A 206 4.86 -18.53 -3.84
N GLU A 207 4.11 -19.20 -4.71
CA GLU A 207 2.67 -18.92 -4.87
C GLU A 207 1.78 -19.87 -4.03
N GLN A 208 2.39 -20.89 -3.41
CA GLN A 208 1.73 -21.86 -2.55
C GLN A 208 2.28 -21.83 -1.11
N ARG A 209 1.43 -22.16 -0.14
CA ARG A 209 1.70 -22.10 1.31
C ARG A 209 2.64 -23.21 1.84
N GLY A 210 2.73 -24.34 1.13
CA GLY A 210 3.45 -25.55 1.57
C GLY A 210 4.98 -25.49 1.36
N TYR A 211 5.70 -26.42 1.99
CA TYR A 211 7.12 -26.68 1.69
C TYR A 211 7.24 -27.62 0.49
N ARG A 212 8.19 -27.36 -0.42
CA ARG A 212 8.66 -28.38 -1.36
C ARG A 212 9.52 -29.39 -0.59
N LEU A 213 9.54 -30.66 -1.00
CA LEU A 213 10.44 -31.67 -0.43
C LEU A 213 11.92 -31.23 -0.47
N LEU A 214 12.31 -30.44 -1.49
CA LEU A 214 13.64 -29.84 -1.59
C LEU A 214 13.89 -28.75 -0.52
N ASP A 215 12.86 -28.02 -0.10
CA ASP A 215 12.97 -26.92 0.87
C ASP A 215 13.18 -27.41 2.31
N SER A 216 12.56 -28.53 2.68
CA SER A 216 12.75 -29.11 4.01
C SER A 216 14.20 -29.56 4.24
N ILE A 217 14.92 -29.92 3.18
CA ILE A 217 16.29 -30.41 3.24
C ILE A 217 17.30 -29.29 3.02
N ILE A 218 17.08 -28.42 2.03
CA ILE A 218 18.06 -27.42 1.60
C ILE A 218 17.81 -26.06 2.26
N THR A 219 16.64 -25.43 2.09
CA THR A 219 16.42 -24.08 2.64
C THR A 219 16.36 -24.07 4.17
N LEU A 220 15.87 -25.10 4.86
CA LEU A 220 15.91 -25.12 6.33
C LEU A 220 17.34 -25.27 6.89
N ARG A 221 18.16 -26.16 6.31
CA ARG A 221 19.55 -26.38 6.77
C ARG A 221 20.50 -25.26 6.34
N LEU A 222 20.35 -24.76 5.11
CA LEU A 222 21.20 -23.69 4.60
C LEU A 222 20.85 -22.34 5.27
N LEU A 223 19.56 -22.05 5.49
CA LEU A 223 19.17 -20.81 6.18
C LEU A 223 19.50 -20.86 7.69
N SER A 224 19.47 -22.03 8.34
CA SER A 224 19.92 -22.17 9.74
C SER A 224 21.44 -22.03 9.88
N LEU A 225 22.21 -22.45 8.87
CA LEU A 225 23.66 -22.25 8.82
C LEU A 225 24.04 -20.77 8.54
N VAL A 226 23.25 -20.09 7.70
CA VAL A 226 23.41 -18.66 7.39
C VAL A 226 22.78 -17.77 8.47
N TYR A 227 21.88 -18.28 9.32
CA TYR A 227 21.20 -17.55 10.40
C TYR A 227 22.14 -16.78 11.35
N PRO A 228 23.21 -17.39 11.92
CA PRO A 228 24.15 -16.66 12.77
C PRO A 228 24.95 -15.58 12.01
N LEU A 229 25.23 -15.78 10.71
CA LEU A 229 25.88 -14.80 9.84
C LEU A 229 24.95 -13.64 9.48
N LEU A 230 23.69 -13.94 9.14
CA LEU A 230 22.63 -12.97 8.91
C LEU A 230 22.35 -12.15 10.17
N GLY A 231 22.44 -12.73 11.37
CA GLY A 231 22.29 -12.01 12.64
C GLY A 231 23.20 -10.79 12.76
N ARG A 232 24.45 -10.89 12.27
CA ARG A 232 25.43 -9.78 12.23
C ARG A 232 25.11 -8.74 11.16
N TRP A 233 24.52 -9.14 10.03
CA TRP A 233 24.16 -8.26 8.90
C TRP A 233 22.72 -7.70 8.97
N ARG A 234 21.88 -8.28 9.82
CA ARG A 234 20.45 -7.94 10.07
C ARG A 234 20.27 -6.50 10.51
N GLN A 235 21.25 -5.91 11.19
CA GLN A 235 21.23 -4.49 11.58
C GLN A 235 21.33 -3.53 10.39
N ARG A 236 21.94 -3.96 9.27
CA ARG A 236 22.14 -3.12 8.08
C ARG A 236 21.06 -3.32 7.01
N LEU A 237 20.54 -4.54 6.86
CA LEU A 237 19.59 -4.89 5.78
C LEU A 237 18.12 -4.68 6.14
N VAL A 238 17.77 -4.77 7.43
CA VAL A 238 16.38 -4.63 7.90
C VAL A 238 16.27 -3.37 8.74
N PRO A 239 15.54 -2.33 8.28
CA PRO A 239 15.32 -1.13 9.05
C PRO A 239 14.75 -1.46 10.43
N LYS A 240 15.25 -0.80 11.49
CA LYS A 240 14.84 -1.08 12.88
C LYS A 240 13.32 -1.06 13.10
N PHE A 241 12.56 -0.35 12.26
CA PHE A 241 11.11 -0.24 12.35
C PHE A 241 10.34 -1.46 11.83
N ALA A 242 10.84 -2.12 10.78
CA ALA A 242 10.18 -3.30 10.20
C ALA A 242 10.16 -4.49 11.17
N ARG A 243 11.01 -4.45 12.22
CA ARG A 243 11.00 -5.42 13.31
C ARG A 243 9.85 -5.21 14.32
N LYS A 244 9.28 -4.01 14.40
CA LYS A 244 8.29 -3.63 15.43
C LYS A 244 6.83 -3.64 14.96
N GLN A 245 6.55 -3.61 13.66
CA GLN A 245 5.21 -3.26 13.14
C GLN A 245 4.46 -4.33 12.35
N ALA A 246 5.01 -5.53 12.23
CA ALA A 246 4.26 -6.71 11.79
C ALA A 246 4.99 -7.93 12.33
N MET A 247 4.24 -8.98 12.69
CA MET A 247 4.69 -10.30 13.13
C MET A 247 6.20 -10.47 12.94
N GLY A 248 6.97 -10.27 14.02
CA GLY A 248 8.38 -9.89 13.92
C GLY A 248 9.09 -10.71 12.85
N ILE A 249 9.90 -10.07 12.01
CA ILE A 249 10.68 -10.75 10.96
C ILE A 249 11.47 -11.97 11.51
N ASP A 250 11.67 -12.04 12.82
CA ASP A 250 12.13 -13.23 13.55
C ASP A 250 11.29 -14.50 13.29
N ALA A 251 9.98 -14.39 13.02
CA ALA A 251 9.10 -15.48 12.58
C ALA A 251 9.32 -15.88 11.11
N LEU A 252 9.90 -15.01 10.27
CA LEU A 252 10.34 -15.38 8.91
C LEU A 252 11.62 -16.21 8.95
N PHE A 253 12.47 -16.04 9.99
CA PHE A 253 13.80 -16.66 10.06
C PHE A 253 13.94 -17.79 11.09
N LYS A 254 13.06 -17.88 12.10
CA LYS A 254 12.90 -19.09 12.94
C LYS A 254 12.36 -20.26 12.13
#